data_AF-A0A3N5EZU8-F1
#
_entry.id   AF-A0A3N5EZU8-F1
#
_cell.length_a   1.000
_cell.length_b   1.000
_cell.length_c   1.000
_cell.angle_alpha   90.00
_cell.angle_beta   90.00
_cell.angle_gamma   90.00
#
_symmetry.space_group_name_H-M   'P 1'
#
loop_
_entity.id
_entity.type
_entity.pdbx_description
1 polymer ?
#
loop_
_entity_poly.entity_id
_entity_poly.type
_entity_poly.pdbx_seq_one_letter_code
_entity_poly.pdbx_strand_id
1 'polypeptide(L)'
;MRIESVEFFYLSMPVVTTEADGSQDALLVRVRAGGFTGHGECEAAPLPSIAAFVCPMSHGVCRPVGASVLGRTLDGPEDIARMAADVAYDSMDLLQAAHTWSGVEIALWDLLGQARGEPVWKLLGYARSHRRTPYASVLFGDTPQHTLERARAAR
;
A
#
# COMPACT_ATOMS: atom_id res chain seq x y z
N MET A 1 9.81 0.61 -18.03
CA MET A 1 8.68 1.48 -18.44
C MET A 1 8.70 2.78 -17.63
N ARG A 2 7.84 3.77 -17.93
CA ARG A 2 7.73 5.01 -17.13
C ARG A 2 6.36 5.10 -16.47
N ILE A 3 6.31 5.56 -15.21
CA ILE A 3 5.07 5.72 -14.45
C ILE A 3 4.26 6.87 -15.04
N GLU A 4 3.09 6.55 -15.59
CA GLU A 4 2.20 7.48 -16.29
C GLU A 4 1.13 8.06 -15.36
N SER A 5 0.61 7.24 -14.44
CA SER A 5 -0.41 7.66 -13.49
C SER A 5 -0.31 6.89 -12.18
N VAL A 6 -0.66 7.56 -11.09
CA VAL A 6 -0.97 6.96 -9.79
C VAL A 6 -2.34 7.48 -9.37
N GLU A 7 -3.30 6.58 -9.20
CA GLU A 7 -4.67 6.89 -8.82
C GLU A 7 -4.96 6.35 -7.43
N PHE A 8 -5.63 7.14 -6.60
CA PHE A 8 -6.07 6.77 -5.27
C PHE A 8 -7.58 6.61 -5.22
N PHE A 9 -8.05 5.52 -4.64
CA PHE A 9 -9.47 5.22 -4.44
C PHE A 9 -9.74 5.17 -2.93
N TYR A 10 -10.35 6.23 -2.41
CA TYR A 10 -10.91 6.23 -1.06
C TYR A 10 -12.17 5.35 -1.06
N LEU A 11 -12.12 4.23 -0.34
CA LEU A 11 -13.25 3.32 -0.17
C LEU A 11 -13.68 3.31 1.30
N SER A 12 -14.97 3.17 1.57
CA SER A 12 -15.48 3.08 2.93
C SER A 12 -16.82 2.38 2.98
N MET A 13 -17.07 1.67 4.09
CA MET A 13 -18.39 1.18 4.44
C MET A 13 -19.38 2.35 4.59
N PRO A 14 -20.70 2.13 4.39
CA PRO A 14 -21.70 3.21 4.56
C PRO A 14 -21.71 3.83 5.97
N VAL A 15 -21.25 3.08 6.97
CA VAL A 15 -21.10 3.51 8.36
C VAL A 15 -19.77 2.98 8.88
N VAL A 16 -18.93 3.87 9.43
CA VAL A 16 -17.72 3.53 10.16
C VAL A 16 -18.00 3.65 11.66
N THR A 17 -17.65 2.63 12.42
CA THR A 17 -17.90 2.51 13.86
C THR A 17 -16.63 2.83 14.68
N THR A 18 -16.72 2.72 16.00
CA THR A 18 -15.57 2.87 16.91
C THR A 18 -14.86 1.55 17.21
N GLU A 19 -15.25 0.46 16.57
CA GLU A 19 -14.53 -0.82 16.69
C GLU A 19 -13.11 -0.66 16.16
N ALA A 20 -12.15 -1.35 16.80
CA ALA A 20 -10.76 -1.39 16.35
C ALA A 20 -10.62 -2.35 15.15
N ASP A 21 -11.40 -2.10 14.10
CA ASP A 21 -11.45 -2.83 12.85
C ASP A 21 -11.00 -1.90 11.71
N GLY A 22 -9.79 -2.13 11.20
CA GLY A 22 -9.22 -1.38 10.08
C GLY A 22 -9.89 -1.68 8.73
N SER A 23 -10.66 -2.77 8.62
CA SER A 23 -11.31 -3.16 7.36
C SER A 23 -12.56 -2.33 7.00
N GLN A 24 -12.93 -1.37 7.85
CA GLN A 24 -14.11 -0.52 7.65
C GLN A 24 -13.92 0.52 6.54
N ASP A 25 -12.68 0.82 6.17
CA ASP A 25 -12.32 1.66 5.03
C ASP A 25 -11.02 1.17 4.37
N ALA A 26 -10.67 1.73 3.22
CA ALA A 26 -9.43 1.39 2.52
C ALA A 26 -8.97 2.52 1.61
N LEU A 27 -7.66 2.57 1.37
CA LEU A 27 -7.07 3.38 0.32
C LEU A 27 -6.39 2.48 -0.72
N LEU A 28 -7.09 2.20 -1.81
CA LEU A 28 -6.49 1.47 -2.92
C LEU A 28 -5.68 2.41 -3.81
N VAL A 29 -4.54 1.91 -4.28
CA VAL A 29 -3.63 2.59 -5.18
C VAL A 29 -3.56 1.81 -6.48
N ARG A 30 -3.72 2.52 -7.61
CA ARG A 30 -3.50 1.96 -8.95
C ARG A 30 -2.39 2.72 -9.65
N VAL A 31 -1.35 2.01 -10.07
CA VAL A 31 -0.23 2.58 -10.83
C VAL A 31 -0.29 2.06 -12.27
N ARG A 32 -0.11 2.94 -13.25
CA ARG A 32 -0.01 2.56 -14.67
C ARG A 32 1.32 2.98 -15.28
N ALA A 33 1.89 2.09 -16.09
CA ALA A 33 3.13 2.34 -16.79
C ALA A 33 3.28 1.38 -17.97
N GLY A 34 3.55 1.89 -19.18
CA GLY A 34 3.89 1.06 -20.34
C GLY A 34 2.82 0.04 -20.72
N GLY A 35 1.54 0.37 -20.51
CA GLY A 35 0.41 -0.53 -20.76
C GLY A 35 0.10 -1.55 -19.65
N PHE A 36 0.89 -1.60 -18.58
CA PHE A 36 0.65 -2.45 -17.40
C PHE A 36 0.02 -1.68 -16.25
N THR A 37 -0.68 -2.39 -15.36
CA THR A 37 -1.40 -1.81 -14.22
C THR A 37 -1.12 -2.60 -12.94
N GLY A 38 -0.48 -1.99 -11.95
CA GLY A 38 -0.32 -2.59 -10.62
C GLY A 38 -1.29 -2.02 -9.60
N HIS A 39 -1.62 -2.83 -8.59
CA HIS A 39 -2.48 -2.45 -7.48
C HIS A 39 -1.76 -2.63 -6.14
N GLY A 40 -2.06 -1.73 -5.22
CA GLY A 40 -1.63 -1.81 -3.83
C GLY A 40 -2.63 -1.15 -2.91
N GLU A 41 -2.39 -1.24 -1.61
CA GLU A 41 -3.29 -0.73 -0.59
C GLU A 41 -2.46 -0.10 0.52
N CYS A 42 -2.88 1.09 0.99
CA CYS A 42 -2.33 1.70 2.18
C CYS A 42 -3.19 1.30 3.38
N GLU A 43 -2.60 0.60 4.35
CA GLU A 43 -3.19 0.46 5.70
C GLU A 43 -3.00 1.78 6.46
N ALA A 44 -3.83 2.77 6.16
CA ALA A 44 -3.67 4.14 6.67
C ALA A 44 -4.93 4.97 6.51
N ALA A 45 -5.04 6.06 7.29
CA ALA A 45 -6.06 7.07 7.10
C ALA A 45 -6.08 7.58 5.64
N PRO A 46 -7.16 7.35 4.85
CA PRO A 46 -7.04 7.50 3.41
C PRO A 46 -6.89 8.96 2.95
N LEU A 47 -7.64 9.90 3.56
CA LEU A 47 -7.56 11.32 3.18
C LEU A 47 -6.20 11.96 3.52
N PRO A 48 -5.61 11.77 4.72
CA PRO A 48 -4.24 12.20 4.99
C PRO A 48 -3.23 11.64 4.00
N SER A 49 -3.35 10.36 3.61
CA SER A 49 -2.45 9.74 2.65
C SER A 49 -2.60 10.33 1.25
N ILE A 50 -3.83 10.58 0.79
CA ILE A 50 -4.07 11.32 -0.46
C ILE A 50 -3.43 12.72 -0.40
N ALA A 51 -3.62 13.45 0.70
CA ALA A 51 -3.04 14.77 0.89
C ALA A 51 -1.50 14.70 0.83
N ALA A 52 -0.88 13.72 1.48
CA ALA A 52 0.57 13.51 1.42
C ALA A 52 1.08 13.18 0.02
N PHE A 53 0.23 12.59 -0.84
CA PHE A 53 0.60 12.33 -2.23
C PHE A 53 0.57 13.59 -3.12
N VAL A 54 -0.35 14.54 -2.86
CA VAL A 54 -0.63 15.67 -3.77
C VAL A 54 -0.41 17.06 -3.19
N CYS A 55 -0.05 17.19 -1.91
CA CYS A 55 0.09 18.50 -1.27
C CYS A 55 1.10 19.39 -2.00
N PRO A 56 0.91 20.72 -2.01
CA PRO A 56 1.99 21.63 -2.39
C PRO A 56 3.24 21.35 -1.56
N MET A 57 4.42 21.42 -2.19
CA MET A 57 5.69 21.30 -1.48
C MET A 57 5.82 22.42 -0.44
N SER A 58 6.17 22.06 0.79
CA SER A 58 6.50 23.05 1.84
C SER A 58 7.93 23.55 1.68
N HIS A 59 8.89 22.63 1.49
CA HIS A 59 10.32 22.91 1.29
C HIS A 59 11.06 21.68 0.73
N GLY A 60 12.38 21.80 0.56
CA GLY A 60 13.21 20.86 -0.19
C GLY A 60 13.15 19.38 0.23
N VAL A 61 12.78 19.08 1.47
CA VAL A 61 12.65 17.72 2.05
C VAL A 61 11.25 17.47 2.68
N CYS A 62 10.28 18.30 2.29
CA CYS A 62 8.86 18.16 2.63
C CYS A 62 8.02 18.29 1.35
N ARG A 63 8.30 17.39 0.40
CA ARG A 63 7.63 17.33 -0.90
C ARG A 63 6.47 16.33 -0.86
N PRO A 64 5.45 16.51 -1.70
CA PRO A 64 4.45 15.47 -1.91
C PRO A 64 5.10 14.18 -2.41
N VAL A 65 4.63 13.03 -1.94
CA VAL A 65 5.14 11.71 -2.35
C VAL A 65 5.08 11.55 -3.87
N GLY A 66 4.04 12.09 -4.53
CA GLY A 66 3.90 12.02 -5.98
C GLY A 66 5.04 12.65 -6.78
N ALA A 67 5.77 13.62 -6.22
CA ALA A 67 6.91 14.26 -6.89
C ALA A 67 8.11 13.32 -7.06
N SER A 68 8.26 12.32 -6.20
CA SER A 68 9.33 11.32 -6.26
C SER A 68 8.93 10.06 -7.04
N VAL A 69 7.69 10.00 -7.56
CA VAL A 69 7.12 8.79 -8.20
C VAL A 69 6.68 9.04 -9.65
N LEU A 70 5.88 10.09 -9.91
CA LEU A 70 5.31 10.31 -11.24
C LEU A 70 6.40 10.55 -12.29
N GLY A 71 6.26 9.90 -13.45
CA GLY A 71 7.22 10.02 -14.54
C GLY A 71 8.54 9.26 -14.34
N ARG A 72 8.76 8.60 -13.19
CA ARG A 72 9.97 7.80 -12.93
C ARG A 72 10.02 6.55 -13.79
N THR A 73 11.23 6.10 -14.08
CA THR A 73 11.48 4.80 -14.71
C THR A 73 11.24 3.66 -13.71
N LEU A 74 10.62 2.59 -14.20
CA LEU A 74 10.39 1.31 -13.54
C LEU A 74 10.76 0.19 -14.53
N ASP A 75 12.01 -0.18 -14.59
CA ASP A 75 12.53 -1.29 -15.38
C ASP A 75 12.85 -2.51 -14.49
N GLY A 76 13.19 -2.31 -13.22
CA GLY A 76 13.49 -3.40 -12.28
C GLY A 76 13.33 -3.06 -10.79
N PRO A 77 13.57 -4.06 -9.89
CA PRO A 77 13.51 -3.90 -8.44
C PRO A 77 14.33 -2.73 -7.87
N GLU A 78 15.48 -2.46 -8.48
CA GLU A 78 16.38 -1.36 -8.13
C GLU A 78 15.74 0.03 -8.29
N ASP A 79 14.79 0.17 -9.21
CA ASP A 79 14.07 1.43 -9.39
C ASP A 79 13.06 1.67 -8.27
N ILE A 80 12.43 0.60 -7.77
CA ILE A 80 11.54 0.66 -6.61
C ILE A 80 12.34 1.08 -5.37
N ALA A 81 13.50 0.45 -5.14
CA ALA A 81 14.39 0.81 -4.03
C ALA A 81 14.88 2.26 -4.13
N ARG A 82 15.22 2.73 -5.34
CA ARG A 82 15.64 4.13 -5.56
C ARG A 82 14.51 5.11 -5.29
N MET A 83 13.28 4.82 -5.75
CA MET A 83 12.12 5.66 -5.42
C MET A 83 11.81 5.67 -3.93
N ALA A 84 11.95 4.53 -3.23
CA ALA A 84 11.79 4.49 -1.78
C ALA A 84 12.80 5.40 -1.06
N ALA A 85 14.07 5.39 -1.48
CA ALA A 85 15.10 6.26 -0.95
C ALA A 85 14.82 7.74 -1.24
N ASP A 86 14.37 8.06 -2.46
CA ASP A 86 14.01 9.42 -2.85
C ASP A 86 12.82 9.92 -2.02
N VAL A 87 11.76 9.13 -1.81
CA VAL A 87 10.64 9.48 -0.94
C VAL A 87 11.08 9.67 0.51
N ALA A 88 11.93 8.78 1.02
CA ALA A 88 12.44 8.88 2.40
C ALA A 88 13.24 10.17 2.64
N TYR A 89 13.92 10.70 1.61
CA TYR A 89 14.66 11.95 1.70
C TYR A 89 13.79 13.17 1.38
N ASP A 90 13.15 13.20 0.20
CA ASP A 90 12.38 14.33 -0.30
C ASP A 90 11.09 14.59 0.51
N SER A 91 10.57 13.58 1.22
CA SER A 91 9.38 13.67 2.06
C SER A 91 9.69 13.40 3.54
N MET A 92 10.95 13.53 3.99
CA MET A 92 11.34 13.21 5.38
C MET A 92 10.57 14.01 6.44
N ASP A 93 10.20 15.26 6.13
CA ASP A 93 9.45 16.14 7.02
C ASP A 93 7.93 16.04 6.80
N LEU A 94 7.46 15.12 5.95
CA LEU A 94 6.06 14.80 5.73
C LEU A 94 5.74 13.49 6.44
N LEU A 95 5.30 13.56 7.69
CA LEU A 95 5.12 12.38 8.56
C LEU A 95 4.23 11.28 7.96
N GLN A 96 3.23 11.65 7.16
CA GLN A 96 2.31 10.72 6.50
C GLN A 96 2.90 10.01 5.26
N ALA A 97 4.13 10.37 4.84
CA ALA A 97 4.73 9.88 3.60
C ALA A 97 4.92 8.36 3.58
N ALA A 98 5.36 7.74 4.68
CA ALA A 98 5.61 6.31 4.73
C ALA A 98 4.33 5.47 4.50
N HIS A 99 3.22 5.88 5.14
CA HIS A 99 1.91 5.26 4.93
C HIS A 99 1.43 5.37 3.48
N THR A 100 1.60 6.55 2.89
CA THR A 100 1.23 6.81 1.48
C THR A 100 2.09 5.99 0.52
N TRP A 101 3.41 5.95 0.78
CA TRP A 101 4.37 5.20 -0.02
C TRP A 101 4.07 3.69 0.00
N SER A 102 3.59 3.15 1.11
CA SER A 102 3.33 1.71 1.29
C SER A 102 2.46 1.13 0.16
N GLY A 103 1.28 1.72 -0.10
CA GLY A 103 0.38 1.23 -1.15
C GLY A 103 0.92 1.49 -2.56
N VAL A 104 1.66 2.59 -2.75
CA VAL A 104 2.32 2.88 -4.03
C VAL A 104 3.40 1.83 -4.31
N GLU A 105 4.26 1.52 -3.35
CA GLU A 105 5.37 0.59 -3.48
C GLU A 105 4.88 -0.84 -3.79
N ILE A 106 3.86 -1.30 -3.08
CA ILE A 106 3.19 -2.58 -3.37
C ILE A 106 2.66 -2.61 -4.81
N ALA A 107 2.02 -1.52 -5.27
CA ALA A 107 1.52 -1.41 -6.62
C ALA A 107 2.65 -1.43 -7.68
N LEU A 108 3.84 -0.89 -7.37
CA LEU A 108 4.99 -0.97 -8.26
C LEU A 108 5.50 -2.41 -8.41
N TRP A 109 5.52 -3.18 -7.32
CA TRP A 109 5.87 -4.60 -7.38
C TRP A 109 4.85 -5.43 -8.16
N ASP A 110 3.55 -5.22 -7.92
CA ASP A 110 2.49 -5.88 -8.67
C ASP A 110 2.59 -5.56 -10.17
N LEU A 111 2.76 -4.28 -10.52
CA LEU A 111 2.95 -3.83 -11.90
C LEU A 111 4.16 -4.53 -12.55
N LEU A 112 5.31 -4.50 -11.89
CA LEU A 112 6.54 -5.11 -12.40
C LEU A 112 6.40 -6.63 -12.55
N GLY A 113 5.70 -7.29 -11.62
CA GLY A 113 5.34 -8.70 -11.70
C GLY A 113 4.49 -9.02 -12.92
N GLN A 114 3.43 -8.26 -13.14
CA GLN A 114 2.57 -8.40 -14.32
C GLN A 114 3.34 -8.17 -15.63
N ALA A 115 4.17 -7.13 -15.69
CA ALA A 115 4.95 -6.81 -16.87
C ALA A 115 5.98 -7.89 -17.24
N ARG A 116 6.49 -8.61 -16.24
CA ARG A 116 7.46 -9.69 -16.42
C ARG A 116 6.82 -11.09 -16.50
N GLY A 117 5.53 -11.20 -16.21
CA GLY A 117 4.87 -12.50 -16.04
C GLY A 117 5.43 -13.30 -14.86
N GLU A 118 5.93 -12.62 -13.82
CA GLU A 118 6.56 -13.23 -12.65
C GLU A 118 5.82 -12.85 -11.36
N PRO A 119 5.74 -13.75 -10.37
CA PRO A 119 5.17 -13.40 -9.07
C PRO A 119 6.14 -12.51 -8.27
N VAL A 120 5.58 -11.59 -7.47
CA VAL A 120 6.36 -10.62 -6.67
C VAL A 120 7.41 -11.28 -5.79
N TRP A 121 7.12 -12.41 -5.13
CA TRP A 121 8.09 -13.10 -4.28
C TRP A 121 9.36 -13.53 -5.03
N LYS A 122 9.26 -13.80 -6.34
CA LYS A 122 10.41 -14.15 -7.18
C LYS A 122 11.24 -12.91 -7.50
N LEU A 123 10.58 -11.78 -7.76
CA LEU A 123 11.24 -10.48 -7.95
C LEU A 123 11.96 -10.01 -6.67
N LEU A 124 11.42 -10.35 -5.50
CA LEU A 124 12.06 -10.14 -4.19
C LEU A 124 13.26 -11.08 -3.93
N GLY A 125 13.54 -12.03 -4.83
CA GLY A 125 14.68 -12.94 -4.74
C GLY A 125 14.41 -14.27 -4.05
N TYR A 126 13.16 -14.59 -3.68
CA TYR A 126 12.85 -15.91 -3.13
C TYR A 126 12.83 -16.98 -4.24
N ALA A 127 13.36 -18.16 -3.94
CA ALA A 127 13.34 -19.29 -4.87
C ALA A 127 11.96 -20.00 -4.93
N ARG A 128 11.16 -19.90 -3.87
CA ARG A 128 9.85 -20.57 -3.75
C ARG A 128 8.95 -19.86 -2.73
N SER A 129 7.64 -19.83 -3.02
CA SER A 129 6.60 -19.52 -2.04
C SER A 129 6.08 -20.83 -1.41
N HIS A 130 6.23 -20.96 -0.10
CA HIS A 130 5.79 -22.15 0.66
C HIS A 130 4.39 -21.95 1.24
N ARG A 131 3.67 -23.06 1.43
CA ARG A 131 2.38 -23.05 2.13
C ARG A 131 2.54 -22.46 3.53
N ARG A 132 1.58 -21.62 3.92
CA ARG A 132 1.46 -21.03 5.26
C ARG A 132 0.15 -21.51 5.88
N THR A 133 0.18 -21.81 7.18
CA THR A 133 -1.04 -22.15 7.93
C THR A 133 -1.70 -20.84 8.36
N PRO A 134 -2.90 -20.49 7.84
CA PRO A 134 -3.61 -19.30 8.29
C PRO A 134 -4.11 -19.51 9.72
N TYR A 135 -4.13 -18.43 10.51
CA TYR A 135 -4.83 -18.39 11.79
C TYR A 135 -5.95 -17.34 11.70
N ALA A 136 -7.07 -17.59 12.38
CA ALA A 136 -8.15 -16.63 12.46
C ALA A 136 -7.78 -15.51 13.45
N SER A 137 -7.54 -14.31 12.94
CA SER A 137 -7.39 -13.10 13.76
C SER A 137 -8.76 -12.47 13.93
N VAL A 138 -9.32 -12.54 15.15
CA VAL A 138 -10.67 -12.06 15.46
C VAL A 138 -10.64 -11.19 16.70
N LEU A 139 -11.49 -10.16 16.73
CA LEU A 139 -11.65 -9.33 17.92
C LEU A 139 -12.31 -10.13 19.06
N PHE A 140 -12.03 -9.73 20.30
CA PHE A 140 -12.80 -10.22 21.45
C PHE A 140 -14.26 -9.79 21.35
N GLY A 141 -15.16 -10.65 21.79
CA GLY A 141 -16.53 -10.25 22.02
C GLY A 141 -16.64 -9.48 23.34
N ASP A 142 -17.71 -8.71 23.50
CA ASP A 142 -17.96 -7.93 24.73
C ASP A 142 -18.09 -8.79 26.00
N THR A 143 -18.30 -10.11 25.83
CA THR A 143 -18.35 -11.09 26.92
C THR A 143 -17.44 -12.28 26.64
N PRO A 144 -16.98 -13.01 27.68
CA PRO A 144 -16.25 -14.27 27.50
C PRO A 144 -17.02 -15.29 26.67
N GLN A 145 -18.34 -15.37 26.83
CA GLN A 145 -19.22 -16.27 26.07
C GLN A 145 -19.20 -15.94 24.56
N HIS A 146 -19.30 -14.67 24.19
CA HIS A 146 -19.19 -14.26 22.78
C HIS A 146 -17.82 -14.63 22.18
N THR A 147 -16.74 -14.47 22.95
CA THR A 147 -15.40 -14.87 22.50
C THR A 147 -15.31 -16.39 22.28
N LEU A 148 -15.88 -17.18 23.19
CA LEU A 148 -15.95 -18.65 23.04
C LEU A 148 -16.73 -19.05 21.78
N GLU A 149 -17.85 -18.40 21.51
CA GLU A 149 -18.67 -18.64 20.32
C GLU A 149 -17.91 -18.29 19.03
N ARG A 150 -17.21 -17.15 18.99
CA ARG A 150 -16.33 -16.77 17.87
C ARG A 150 -15.24 -17.81 17.63
N ALA A 151 -14.57 -18.28 18.69
CA ALA A 151 -13.53 -19.31 18.58
C ALA A 151 -14.07 -20.66 18.08
N ARG A 152 -15.30 -21.04 18.45
CA ARG A 152 -15.96 -22.25 17.94
C ARG A 152 -16.37 -22.11 16.48
N ALA A 153 -16.82 -20.94 16.06
CA ALA A 153 -17.22 -20.66 14.68
C ALA A 153 -16.03 -20.56 13.71
N ALA A 154 -14.85 -20.19 14.21
CA ALA A 154 -13.62 -20.07 13.42
C ALA A 154 -12.88 -21.41 13.18
N ARG A 155 -13.41 -22.53 13.71
CA ARG A 155 -12.90 -23.89 13.50
C ARG A 155 -13.64 -24.58 12.36
#